data_AF-A0A6M2EB70-F1
#
_entry.id   AF-A0A6M2EB70-F1
#
_cell.length_a   1.000
_cell.length_b   1.000
_cell.length_c   1.000
_cell.angle_alpha   90.00
_cell.angle_beta   90.00
_cell.angle_gamma   90.00
#
_symmetry.space_group_name_H-M   'P 1'
#
loop_
_entity.id
_entity.type
_entity.pdbx_description
1 polymer ?
#
loop_
_entity_poly.entity_id
_entity_poly.type
_entity_poly.pdbx_seq_one_letter_code
_entity_poly.pdbx_strand_id
1 'polypeptide(L)'
;MTAEEKILYKLRNAQRKEERFVQALKKIEPKESSEATHDPEILTPEEHFFFLKMGLKCKNYVPVGRRGIYQGVILNMHLHWKKHQTLKVVVKTFTPEEVKEIAAELARFTGGIVLDIHEEDTIIMYRGKNYSQPPTEIMSPRVTLSRKKALDKSKCRDGLRALRRYIPRLQQDLELLHARAGGKVEKGTEPTEETPETDIDGAESRSISSKQLENSEKLKEIIDRQDEGSEDGPDTDLGIVSDSEDLSDIFETDSDADTEETSKRPLYLEEFEKFSVEADGEPEDFEEHLRQISLGSKKGVTSGKDVDIPTGVDVDSPSFDEVDRMFLRAASLLKRKKR
;
A
#
# COMPACT_ATOMS: atom_id res chain seq x y z
N MET A 1 37.93 27.03 -1.98
CA MET A 1 37.14 25.89 -2.48
C MET A 1 36.58 26.25 -3.84
N THR A 2 36.87 25.43 -4.85
CA THR A 2 36.29 25.58 -6.21
C THR A 2 34.79 25.29 -6.18
N ALA A 3 34.05 25.73 -7.21
CA ALA A 3 32.61 25.48 -7.29
C ALA A 3 32.29 23.97 -7.31
N GLU A 4 33.11 23.18 -8.00
CA GLU A 4 33.02 21.72 -8.07
C GLU A 4 33.21 21.06 -6.70
N GLU A 5 34.24 21.47 -5.94
CA GLU A 5 34.47 20.97 -4.58
C GLU A 5 33.28 21.23 -3.65
N LYS A 6 32.62 22.38 -3.79
CA LYS A 6 31.42 22.71 -3.01
C LYS A 6 30.25 21.77 -3.35
N ILE A 7 30.02 21.47 -4.63
CA ILE A 7 28.96 20.56 -5.06
C ILE A 7 29.24 19.12 -4.60
N LEU A 8 30.49 18.65 -4.78
CA LEU A 8 30.91 17.33 -4.31
C LEU A 8 30.76 17.18 -2.80
N TYR A 9 31.10 18.22 -2.03
CA TYR A 9 30.89 18.24 -0.58
C TYR A 9 29.40 18.13 -0.20
N LYS A 10 28.54 18.90 -0.87
CA LYS A 10 27.07 18.83 -0.67
C LYS A 10 26.53 17.45 -1.02
N LEU A 11 26.98 16.86 -2.12
CA LEU A 11 26.56 15.54 -2.61
C LEU A 11 26.95 14.44 -1.61
N ARG A 12 28.21 14.42 -1.15
CA ARG A 12 28.67 13.48 -0.12
C ARG A 12 27.86 13.60 1.17
N ASN A 13 27.56 14.83 1.59
CA ASN A 13 26.73 15.07 2.77
C ASN A 13 25.27 14.61 2.57
N ALA A 14 24.70 14.81 1.38
CA ALA A 14 23.36 14.35 1.04
C ALA A 14 23.28 12.81 1.06
N GLN A 15 24.24 12.12 0.44
CA GLN A 15 24.34 10.65 0.47
C GLN A 15 24.48 10.10 1.89
N ARG A 16 25.35 10.70 2.72
CA ARG A 16 25.48 10.31 4.12
C ARG A 16 24.17 10.50 4.91
N LYS A 17 23.40 11.55 4.62
CA LYS A 17 22.08 11.76 5.24
C LYS A 17 21.07 10.72 4.76
N GLU A 18 21.09 10.38 3.47
CA GLU A 18 20.23 9.35 2.89
C GLU A 18 20.46 8.00 3.57
N GLU A 19 21.71 7.57 3.67
CA GLU A 19 22.10 6.33 4.37
C GLU A 19 21.59 6.31 5.82
N ARG A 20 21.72 7.43 6.54
CA ARG A 20 21.21 7.56 7.91
C ARG A 20 19.70 7.36 7.98
N PHE A 21 18.94 7.97 7.07
CA PHE A 21 17.49 7.81 7.04
C PHE A 21 17.08 6.39 6.66
N VAL A 22 17.75 5.77 5.67
CA VAL A 22 17.51 4.37 5.29
C VAL A 22 17.80 3.44 6.46
N GLN A 23 18.91 3.64 7.18
CA GLN A 23 19.24 2.86 8.37
C GLN A 23 18.24 3.06 9.50
N ALA A 24 17.76 4.29 9.71
CA ALA A 24 16.72 4.58 10.71
C ALA A 24 15.40 3.88 10.36
N LEU A 25 14.98 3.88 9.09
CA LEU A 25 13.78 3.16 8.64
C LEU A 25 13.92 1.66 8.88
N LYS A 26 15.04 1.04 8.50
CA LYS A 26 15.31 -0.39 8.76
C LYS A 26 15.26 -0.78 10.23
N LYS A 27 15.53 0.16 11.15
CA LYS A 27 15.44 -0.08 12.61
C LYS A 27 14.02 0.06 13.15
N ILE A 28 13.21 0.93 12.52
CA ILE A 28 11.84 1.21 12.95
C ILE A 28 10.88 0.16 12.39
N GLU A 29 11.10 -0.25 11.14
CA GLU A 29 10.31 -1.27 10.46
C GLU A 29 10.57 -2.63 11.12
N PRO A 30 9.56 -3.26 11.73
CA PRO A 30 9.73 -4.57 12.32
C PRO A 30 10.11 -5.57 11.22
N LYS A 31 11.02 -6.49 11.54
CA LYS A 31 11.42 -7.59 10.65
C LYS A 31 10.15 -8.34 10.25
N GLU A 32 9.91 -8.46 8.94
CA GLU A 32 8.70 -9.10 8.40
C GLU A 32 8.61 -10.54 8.93
N SER A 33 7.79 -10.73 9.96
CA SER A 33 7.53 -12.05 10.52
C SER A 33 6.06 -12.10 10.91
N SER A 34 5.24 -12.42 9.92
CA SER A 34 4.17 -13.41 10.01
C SER A 34 3.31 -13.28 8.76
N GLU A 35 3.14 -14.38 8.07
CA GLU A 35 2.04 -14.60 7.13
C GLU A 35 0.73 -14.11 7.75
N ALA A 36 -0.16 -13.56 6.92
CA ALA A 36 -1.48 -13.14 7.36
C ALA A 36 -2.16 -14.35 8.03
N THR A 37 -2.39 -14.28 9.33
CA THR A 37 -3.00 -15.38 10.11
C THR A 37 -4.47 -15.59 9.74
N HIS A 38 -5.05 -14.72 8.92
CA HIS A 38 -6.45 -14.81 8.54
C HIS A 38 -6.59 -15.61 7.24
N ASP A 39 -7.42 -16.66 7.29
CA ASP A 39 -7.89 -17.36 6.09
C ASP A 39 -8.45 -16.33 5.11
N PRO A 40 -8.03 -16.33 3.83
CA PRO A 40 -8.65 -15.46 2.84
C PRO A 40 -10.10 -15.93 2.67
N GLU A 41 -11.03 -15.27 3.38
CA GLU A 41 -12.45 -15.42 3.10
C GLU A 41 -12.66 -15.03 1.64
N ILE A 42 -12.91 -16.02 0.79
CA ILE A 42 -13.21 -15.77 -0.62
C ILE A 42 -14.60 -15.14 -0.64
N LEU A 43 -14.62 -13.83 -0.81
CA LEU A 43 -15.85 -13.06 -0.95
C LEU A 43 -16.43 -13.32 -2.34
N THR A 44 -17.70 -13.67 -2.44
CA THR A 44 -18.33 -13.80 -3.76
C THR A 44 -18.40 -12.42 -4.43
N PRO A 45 -18.43 -12.33 -5.77
CA PRO A 45 -18.53 -11.04 -6.46
C PRO A 45 -19.77 -10.24 -6.04
N GLU A 46 -20.88 -10.93 -5.76
CA GLU A 46 -22.13 -10.32 -5.27
C GLU A 46 -21.96 -9.72 -3.87
N GLU A 47 -21.33 -10.47 -2.96
CA GLU A 47 -21.04 -9.99 -1.61
C GLU A 47 -20.06 -8.81 -1.65
N HIS A 48 -19.02 -8.89 -2.50
CA HIS A 48 -18.06 -7.81 -2.70
C HIS A 48 -18.76 -6.52 -3.12
N PHE A 49 -19.60 -6.58 -4.16
CA PHE A 49 -20.36 -5.43 -4.63
C PHE A 49 -21.31 -4.89 -3.56
N PHE A 50 -21.99 -5.76 -2.82
CA PHE A 50 -22.87 -5.37 -1.73
C PHE A 50 -22.12 -4.59 -0.63
N PHE A 51 -21.00 -5.13 -0.16
CA PHE A 51 -20.19 -4.47 0.87
C PHE A 51 -19.54 -3.19 0.36
N LEU A 52 -19.12 -3.15 -0.90
CA LEU A 52 -18.56 -1.96 -1.52
C LEU A 52 -19.59 -0.83 -1.55
N LYS A 53 -20.81 -1.11 -2.04
CA LYS A 53 -21.92 -0.14 -2.06
C LYS A 53 -22.29 0.33 -0.65
N MET A 54 -22.30 -0.58 0.32
CA MET A 54 -22.56 -0.22 1.72
C MET A 54 -21.43 0.63 2.32
N GLY A 55 -20.17 0.29 2.02
CA GLY A 55 -18.98 1.04 2.45
C GLY A 55 -18.93 2.44 1.84
N LEU A 56 -19.26 2.60 0.57
CA LEU A 56 -19.35 3.91 -0.08
C LEU A 56 -20.42 4.81 0.55
N LYS A 57 -21.56 4.25 0.95
CA LYS A 57 -22.65 5.01 1.61
C LYS A 57 -22.40 5.26 3.10
N CYS A 58 -21.43 4.58 3.70
CA CYS A 58 -21.21 4.71 5.14
C CYS A 58 -20.57 6.06 5.49
N LYS A 59 -20.98 6.61 6.65
CA LYS A 59 -20.44 7.86 7.21
C LYS A 59 -19.27 7.64 8.18
N ASN A 60 -18.97 6.38 8.49
CA ASN A 60 -17.93 6.03 9.45
C ASN A 60 -16.57 6.05 8.75
N TYR A 61 -15.66 6.88 9.25
CA TYR A 61 -14.32 6.97 8.69
C TYR A 61 -13.24 7.05 9.77
N VAL A 62 -12.06 6.54 9.43
CA VAL A 62 -10.84 6.67 10.23
C VAL A 62 -9.84 7.54 9.45
N PRO A 63 -9.49 8.73 9.95
CA PRO A 63 -8.50 9.59 9.30
C PRO A 63 -7.08 9.09 9.56
N VAL A 64 -6.29 8.98 8.49
CA VAL A 64 -4.85 8.69 8.53
C VAL A 64 -4.10 9.94 8.05
N GLY A 65 -3.41 10.59 8.98
CA GLY A 65 -2.58 11.76 8.69
C GLY A 65 -1.11 11.39 8.47
N ARG A 66 -0.24 12.41 8.55
CA ARG A 66 1.22 12.31 8.31
C ARG A 66 1.92 11.08 8.94
N ARG A 67 1.49 10.67 10.15
CA ARG A 67 2.11 9.54 10.88
C ARG A 67 1.89 8.19 10.20
N GLY A 68 0.95 8.08 9.27
CA GLY A 68 0.56 6.81 8.68
C GLY A 68 -0.11 5.88 9.70
N ILE A 69 0.06 4.58 9.47
CA ILE A 69 -0.53 3.53 10.30
C ILE A 69 0.26 3.41 11.61
N TYR A 70 -0.45 3.46 12.72
CA TYR A 70 0.07 3.15 14.04
C TYR A 70 -1.00 2.46 14.87
N GLN A 71 -0.60 1.94 16.02
CA GLN A 71 -1.46 1.20 16.95
C GLN A 71 -2.85 1.81 17.18
N GLY A 72 -2.94 3.14 17.32
CA GLY A 72 -4.21 3.83 17.57
C GLY A 72 -5.14 3.88 16.35
N VAL A 73 -4.62 3.84 15.13
CA VAL A 73 -5.43 3.76 13.90
C VAL A 73 -6.15 2.42 13.87
N ILE A 74 -5.40 1.35 14.07
CA ILE A 74 -5.91 -0.03 14.06
C ILE A 74 -6.94 -0.23 15.17
N LEU A 75 -6.65 0.27 16.37
CA LEU A 75 -7.60 0.28 17.48
C LEU A 75 -8.91 1.00 17.10
N ASN A 76 -8.81 2.15 16.45
CA ASN A 76 -9.99 2.91 16.04
C ASN A 76 -10.81 2.14 14.98
N MET A 77 -10.14 1.45 14.04
CA MET A 77 -10.81 0.59 13.06
C MET A 77 -11.61 -0.53 13.75
N HIS A 78 -10.98 -1.27 14.68
CA HIS A 78 -11.66 -2.32 15.43
C HIS A 78 -12.85 -1.80 16.26
N LEU A 79 -12.76 -0.56 16.76
CA LEU A 79 -13.86 0.08 17.48
C LEU A 79 -15.07 0.36 16.57
N HIS A 80 -14.84 0.82 15.33
CA HIS A 80 -15.90 0.96 14.34
C HIS A 80 -16.48 -0.40 13.95
N TRP A 81 -15.64 -1.41 13.78
CA TRP A 81 -16.06 -2.75 13.40
C TRP A 81 -16.89 -3.49 14.44
N LYS A 82 -16.93 -3.00 15.69
CA LYS A 82 -17.84 -3.50 16.72
C LYS A 82 -19.32 -3.30 16.34
N LYS A 83 -19.64 -2.19 15.67
CA LYS A 83 -21.02 -1.82 15.30
C LYS A 83 -21.29 -1.87 13.81
N HIS A 84 -20.25 -1.72 12.99
CA HIS A 84 -20.37 -1.62 11.55
C HIS A 84 -19.55 -2.70 10.87
N GLN A 85 -20.01 -3.17 9.71
CA GLN A 85 -19.30 -4.21 8.98
C GLN A 85 -18.22 -3.62 8.06
N THR A 86 -18.47 -2.41 7.55
CA THR A 86 -17.60 -1.66 6.64
C THR A 86 -17.10 -0.38 7.28
N LEU A 87 -15.96 0.10 6.81
CA LEU A 87 -15.30 1.32 7.28
C LEU A 87 -14.57 2.01 6.13
N LYS A 88 -14.59 3.35 6.10
CA LYS A 88 -13.71 4.16 5.25
C LYS A 88 -12.44 4.54 5.99
N VAL A 89 -11.28 4.49 5.32
CA VAL A 89 -10.02 5.00 5.84
C VAL A 89 -9.53 6.08 4.90
N VAL A 90 -9.48 7.32 5.37
CA VAL A 90 -9.16 8.49 4.54
C VAL A 90 -7.70 8.89 4.77
N VAL A 91 -6.90 8.89 3.70
CA VAL A 91 -5.44 9.03 3.73
C VAL A 91 -5.01 10.31 2.99
N LYS A 92 -4.79 11.42 3.71
CA LYS A 92 -4.61 12.74 3.07
C LYS A 92 -3.20 13.07 2.55
N THR A 93 -2.15 12.45 3.07
CA THR A 93 -0.76 12.95 2.91
C THR A 93 0.15 12.06 2.06
N PHE A 94 -0.40 11.02 1.45
CA PHE A 94 0.36 9.96 0.78
C PHE A 94 0.05 9.95 -0.72
N THR A 95 0.98 9.45 -1.53
CA THR A 95 0.74 9.25 -2.97
C THR A 95 -0.18 8.03 -3.18
N PRO A 96 -0.87 7.92 -4.33
CA PRO A 96 -1.76 6.76 -4.60
C PRO A 96 -1.05 5.41 -4.50
N GLU A 97 0.24 5.36 -4.88
CA GLU A 97 1.08 4.17 -4.72
C GLU A 97 1.31 3.84 -3.24
N GLU A 98 1.64 4.83 -2.42
CA GLU A 98 1.80 4.68 -0.98
C GLU A 98 0.46 4.32 -0.29
N VAL A 99 -0.68 4.78 -0.81
CA VAL A 99 -2.02 4.40 -0.32
C VAL A 99 -2.28 2.91 -0.54
N LYS A 100 -1.84 2.34 -1.67
CA LYS A 100 -1.93 0.90 -1.93
C LYS A 100 -1.07 0.09 -0.94
N GLU A 101 0.15 0.55 -0.66
CA GLU A 101 1.01 -0.06 0.37
C GLU A 101 0.35 -0.01 1.76
N ILE A 102 -0.23 1.15 2.12
CA ILE A 102 -0.98 1.34 3.37
C ILE A 102 -2.19 0.41 3.42
N ALA A 103 -2.93 0.25 2.33
CA ALA A 103 -4.07 -0.66 2.26
C ALA A 103 -3.64 -2.12 2.53
N ALA A 104 -2.53 -2.55 1.94
CA ALA A 104 -1.96 -3.88 2.18
C ALA A 104 -1.47 -4.06 3.63
N GLU A 105 -0.78 -3.06 4.18
CA GLU A 105 -0.35 -3.07 5.59
C GLU A 105 -1.57 -3.12 6.55
N LEU A 106 -2.62 -2.35 6.27
CA LEU A 106 -3.85 -2.35 7.06
C LEU A 106 -4.53 -3.71 7.02
N ALA A 107 -4.67 -4.33 5.83
CA ALA A 107 -5.21 -5.68 5.70
C ALA A 107 -4.41 -6.67 6.55
N ARG A 108 -3.08 -6.60 6.48
CA ARG A 108 -2.19 -7.48 7.26
C ARG A 108 -2.32 -7.28 8.77
N PHE A 109 -2.41 -6.04 9.25
CA PHE A 109 -2.45 -5.77 10.68
C PHE A 109 -3.81 -5.98 11.33
N THR A 110 -4.88 -5.69 10.58
CA THR A 110 -6.25 -5.74 11.09
C THR A 110 -6.96 -7.05 10.79
N GLY A 111 -6.47 -7.82 9.80
CA GLY A 111 -7.15 -8.98 9.24
C GLY A 111 -8.38 -8.63 8.39
N GLY A 112 -8.62 -7.34 8.16
CA GLY A 112 -9.73 -6.89 7.31
C GLY A 112 -9.43 -7.04 5.81
N ILE A 113 -10.49 -7.10 5.03
CA ILE A 113 -10.47 -7.22 3.57
C ILE A 113 -10.57 -5.83 2.96
N VAL A 114 -9.64 -5.48 2.06
CA VAL A 114 -9.74 -4.25 1.25
C VAL A 114 -10.71 -4.52 0.11
N LEU A 115 -11.78 -3.74 0.03
CA LEU A 115 -12.78 -3.86 -1.03
C LEU A 115 -12.37 -3.06 -2.26
N ASP A 116 -12.03 -1.78 -2.06
CA ASP A 116 -11.66 -0.84 -3.12
C ASP A 116 -10.92 0.38 -2.54
N ILE A 117 -10.22 1.12 -3.41
CA ILE A 117 -9.59 2.41 -3.12
C ILE A 117 -10.30 3.48 -3.95
N HIS A 118 -11.17 4.24 -3.29
CA HIS A 118 -11.95 5.32 -3.88
C HIS A 118 -11.15 6.63 -3.90
N GLU A 119 -11.28 7.41 -4.97
CA GLU A 119 -10.69 8.76 -5.11
C GLU A 119 -9.18 8.85 -4.79
N GLU A 120 -8.45 7.74 -4.98
CA GLU A 120 -7.01 7.59 -4.70
C GLU A 120 -6.58 7.74 -3.23
N ASP A 121 -7.43 8.26 -2.35
CA ASP A 121 -7.10 8.59 -0.95
C ASP A 121 -7.95 7.82 0.08
N THR A 122 -9.06 7.21 -0.35
CA THR A 122 -10.06 6.63 0.54
C THR A 122 -10.14 5.12 0.36
N ILE A 123 -9.62 4.38 1.35
CA ILE A 123 -9.63 2.91 1.35
C ILE A 123 -10.93 2.43 1.99
N ILE A 124 -11.67 1.57 1.29
CA ILE A 124 -12.89 0.96 1.80
C ILE A 124 -12.56 -0.45 2.29
N MET A 125 -12.77 -0.68 3.58
CA MET A 125 -12.41 -1.95 4.23
C MET A 125 -13.63 -2.64 4.84
N TYR A 126 -13.64 -3.96 4.72
CA TYR A 126 -14.57 -4.87 5.35
C TYR A 126 -13.88 -5.68 6.43
N ARG A 127 -14.55 -5.90 7.56
CA ARG A 127 -13.93 -6.58 8.72
C ARG A 127 -13.77 -8.11 8.57
N GLY A 128 -14.51 -8.75 7.67
CA GLY A 128 -14.65 -10.22 7.59
C GLY A 128 -15.95 -10.75 8.22
N LYS A 129 -16.44 -11.90 7.75
CA LYS A 129 -17.63 -12.59 8.29
C LYS A 129 -17.31 -13.15 9.68
N ASN A 130 -16.11 -13.67 9.87
CA ASN A 130 -15.63 -14.26 11.12
C ASN A 130 -14.97 -13.26 12.08
N TYR A 131 -15.28 -11.97 11.94
CA TYR A 131 -14.71 -10.96 12.83
C TYR A 131 -15.09 -11.20 14.29
N SER A 132 -14.13 -11.67 15.07
CA SER A 132 -14.17 -11.64 16.53
C SER A 132 -13.44 -10.39 17.02
N GLN A 133 -14.08 -9.59 17.88
CA GLN A 133 -13.39 -8.47 18.51
C GLN A 133 -12.14 -9.02 19.23
N PRO A 134 -10.92 -8.60 18.86
CA PRO A 134 -9.73 -9.07 19.54
C PRO A 134 -9.83 -8.71 21.02
N PRO A 135 -9.40 -9.58 21.95
CA PRO A 135 -9.32 -9.26 23.36
C PRO A 135 -8.62 -7.92 23.58
N THR A 136 -8.98 -7.17 24.62
CA THR A 136 -8.41 -5.86 24.92
C THR A 136 -6.88 -5.87 25.02
N GLU A 137 -6.30 -7.00 25.40
CA GLU A 137 -4.85 -7.25 25.46
C GLU A 137 -4.18 -7.35 24.07
N ILE A 138 -4.97 -7.65 23.02
CA ILE A 138 -4.55 -7.88 21.63
C ILE A 138 -5.07 -6.78 20.68
N MET A 139 -5.91 -5.84 21.16
CA MET A 139 -6.46 -4.67 20.45
C MET A 139 -5.39 -3.71 19.88
N SER A 140 -4.13 -4.08 20.01
CA SER A 140 -2.95 -3.39 19.57
C SER A 140 -1.88 -4.44 19.25
N PRO A 141 -1.89 -5.01 18.04
CA PRO A 141 -0.93 -6.06 17.69
C PRO A 141 0.49 -5.56 17.97
N ARG A 142 1.29 -6.39 18.63
CA ARG A 142 2.71 -6.08 18.94
C ARG A 142 3.54 -5.77 17.68
N VAL A 143 3.01 -6.14 16.53
CA VAL A 143 3.59 -5.92 15.19
C VAL A 143 3.44 -4.46 14.73
N THR A 144 2.56 -3.67 15.35
CA THR A 144 2.24 -2.31 14.90
C THR A 144 3.16 -1.27 15.55
N LEU A 145 3.44 -0.17 14.83
CA LEU A 145 4.29 0.89 15.33
C LEU A 145 3.60 1.69 16.44
N SER A 146 4.39 2.11 17.44
CA SER A 146 3.93 3.08 18.43
C SER A 146 3.79 4.47 17.81
N ARG A 147 2.95 5.34 18.41
CA ARG A 147 2.67 6.69 17.89
C ARG A 147 3.92 7.52 17.64
N LYS A 148 4.95 7.40 18.50
CA LYS A 148 6.24 8.09 18.33
C LYS A 148 7.05 7.49 17.19
N LYS A 149 7.20 6.16 17.16
CA LYS A 149 7.94 5.46 16.09
C LYS A 149 7.33 5.71 14.71
N ALA A 150 6.00 5.77 14.61
CA ALA A 150 5.30 6.08 13.37
C ALA A 150 5.59 7.52 12.87
N LEU A 151 5.63 8.50 13.77
CA LEU A 151 6.04 9.86 13.43
C LEU A 151 7.51 9.90 12.96
N ASP A 152 8.40 9.17 13.63
CA ASP A 152 9.80 9.09 13.26
C ASP A 152 9.99 8.39 11.90
N LYS A 153 9.22 7.31 11.60
CA LYS A 153 9.14 6.66 10.27
C LYS A 153 8.75 7.68 9.22
N SER A 154 7.68 8.44 9.45
CA SER A 154 7.21 9.50 8.55
C SER A 154 8.28 10.57 8.29
N LYS A 155 8.95 11.08 9.33
CA LYS A 155 10.03 12.08 9.17
C LYS A 155 11.19 11.57 8.33
N CYS A 156 11.62 10.33 8.57
CA CYS A 156 12.70 9.71 7.78
C CYS A 156 12.28 9.56 6.31
N ARG A 157 11.04 9.15 6.07
CA ARG A 157 10.46 8.98 4.73
C ARG A 157 10.37 10.30 3.97
N ASP A 158 9.90 11.36 4.61
CA ASP A 158 9.87 12.71 4.03
C ASP A 158 11.29 13.24 3.73
N GLY A 159 12.23 12.98 4.65
CA GLY A 159 13.65 13.28 4.44
C GLY A 159 14.24 12.55 3.23
N LEU A 160 13.91 11.26 3.04
CA LEU A 160 14.31 10.51 1.85
C LEU A 160 13.66 11.06 0.58
N ARG A 161 12.38 11.42 0.62
CA ARG A 161 11.70 12.03 -0.54
C ARG A 161 12.39 13.34 -0.96
N ALA A 162 12.80 14.17 0.01
CA ALA A 162 13.56 15.38 -0.27
C ALA A 162 14.95 15.09 -0.86
N LEU A 163 15.68 14.13 -0.30
CA LEU A 163 17.02 13.75 -0.78
C LEU A 163 16.99 13.11 -2.18
N ARG A 164 15.99 12.27 -2.47
CA ARG A 164 15.76 11.69 -3.81
C ARG A 164 15.54 12.74 -4.88
N ARG A 165 15.01 13.92 -4.53
CA ARG A 165 14.89 15.07 -5.45
C ARG A 165 16.18 15.90 -5.52
N TYR A 166 16.90 15.99 -4.41
CA TYR A 166 18.08 16.86 -4.27
C TYR A 166 19.36 16.26 -4.88
N ILE A 167 19.62 14.97 -4.68
CA ILE A 167 20.83 14.30 -5.16
C ILE A 167 20.95 14.35 -6.70
N PRO A 168 19.89 14.03 -7.48
CA PRO A 168 19.95 14.14 -8.93
C PRO A 168 20.20 15.57 -9.42
N ARG A 169 19.61 16.57 -8.74
CA ARG A 169 19.86 17.99 -9.06
C ARG A 169 21.33 18.34 -8.88
N LEU A 170 21.94 17.94 -7.76
CA LEU A 170 23.38 18.17 -7.55
C LEU A 170 24.26 17.44 -8.57
N GLN A 171 23.86 16.24 -9.01
CA GLN A 171 24.59 15.51 -10.06
C GLN A 171 24.54 16.24 -11.40
N GLN A 172 23.37 16.75 -11.78
CA GLN A 172 23.19 17.56 -12.99
C GLN A 172 24.00 18.87 -12.92
N ASP A 173 23.96 19.57 -11.79
CA ASP A 173 24.75 20.80 -11.60
C ASP A 173 26.25 20.52 -11.75
N LEU A 174 26.73 19.39 -11.24
CA LEU A 174 28.12 18.94 -11.36
C LEU A 174 28.49 18.68 -12.83
N GLU A 175 27.63 17.95 -13.55
CA GLU A 175 27.80 17.65 -14.97
C GLU A 175 27.86 18.93 -15.83
N LEU A 176 26.98 19.90 -15.56
CA LEU A 176 26.98 21.20 -16.22
C LEU A 176 28.27 22.00 -15.94
N LEU A 177 28.81 21.95 -14.72
CA LEU A 177 30.08 22.58 -14.41
C LEU A 177 31.23 21.94 -15.18
N HIS A 178 31.28 20.62 -15.25
CA HIS A 178 32.29 19.90 -16.02
C HIS A 178 32.20 20.22 -17.52
N ALA A 179 31.00 20.29 -18.09
CA ALA A 179 30.80 20.68 -19.49
C ALA A 179 31.30 22.11 -19.76
N ARG A 180 31.05 23.04 -18.83
CA ARG A 180 31.54 24.43 -18.92
C ARG A 180 33.06 24.54 -18.78
N ALA A 181 33.69 23.67 -17.98
CA ALA A 181 35.13 23.61 -17.85
C ALA A 181 35.79 23.01 -19.10
N GLY A 182 35.22 21.94 -19.67
CA GLY A 182 35.70 21.31 -20.90
C GLY A 182 35.61 22.23 -22.13
N GLY A 183 34.51 22.97 -22.29
CA GLY A 183 34.33 23.91 -23.41
C GLY A 183 35.25 25.15 -23.38
N LYS A 184 36.00 25.37 -22.29
CA LYS A 184 37.01 26.46 -22.23
C LYS A 184 38.39 26.06 -22.76
N VAL A 185 38.69 24.76 -22.88
CA VAL A 185 40.03 24.29 -23.28
C VAL A 185 40.19 24.25 -24.81
N GLU A 186 39.11 24.15 -25.58
CA GLU A 186 39.17 24.06 -27.06
C GLU A 186 39.26 25.41 -27.80
N LYS A 187 39.21 26.56 -27.11
CA LYS A 187 39.22 27.90 -27.76
C LYS A 187 40.57 28.62 -27.74
N GLY A 188 41.68 27.89 -27.70
CA GLY A 188 43.02 28.47 -27.61
C GLY A 188 44.09 27.73 -28.41
N THR A 189 44.02 27.75 -29.74
CA THR A 189 45.20 27.55 -30.58
C THR A 189 45.01 28.21 -31.95
N GLU A 190 45.65 29.36 -32.17
CA GLU A 190 46.13 29.77 -33.50
C GLU A 190 47.65 29.46 -33.57
N PRO A 191 48.21 29.22 -34.77
CA PRO A 191 48.86 30.31 -35.50
C PRO A 191 48.65 30.32 -37.03
N THR A 192 48.38 31.53 -37.56
CA THR A 192 49.10 32.24 -38.64
C THR A 192 49.38 31.57 -40.01
N GLU A 193 48.72 32.14 -41.05
CA GLU A 193 49.09 32.39 -42.48
C GLU A 193 49.48 31.17 -43.38
N GLU A 194 49.06 31.01 -44.64
CA GLU A 194 49.02 31.95 -45.78
C GLU A 194 47.92 31.59 -46.82
N THR A 195 47.39 32.60 -47.49
CA THR A 195 46.51 32.62 -48.69
C THR A 195 47.30 32.32 -50.00
N PRO A 196 46.67 31.89 -51.13
CA PRO A 196 45.86 32.79 -51.97
C PRO A 196 44.59 32.19 -52.64
N GLU A 197 43.52 32.97 -52.50
CA GLU A 197 42.53 33.47 -53.49
C GLU A 197 42.11 32.63 -54.69
N THR A 198 40.80 32.39 -54.80
CA THR A 198 39.99 32.76 -55.98
C THR A 198 38.58 33.16 -55.55
N ASP A 199 38.19 34.39 -55.92
CA ASP A 199 36.84 34.96 -55.79
C ASP A 199 35.84 34.23 -56.69
N ILE A 200 34.60 33.98 -56.22
CA ILE A 200 33.33 34.36 -56.90
C ILE A 200 32.23 34.60 -55.84
N ASP A 201 31.54 35.71 -56.05
CA ASP A 201 30.50 36.45 -55.33
C ASP A 201 29.17 35.70 -55.01
N GLY A 202 28.41 36.19 -54.00
CA GLY A 202 27.01 35.80 -53.78
C GLY A 202 26.50 35.82 -52.34
N ALA A 203 25.95 36.95 -51.90
CA ALA A 203 25.33 37.17 -50.60
C ALA A 203 24.03 36.36 -50.36
N GLU A 204 23.86 35.81 -49.15
CA GLU A 204 22.67 36.01 -48.30
C GLU A 204 22.84 35.36 -46.91
N SER A 205 22.59 36.15 -45.86
CA SER A 205 22.69 35.79 -44.45
C SER A 205 21.32 35.71 -43.78
N ARG A 206 20.97 34.56 -43.17
CA ARG A 206 20.02 34.33 -42.05
C ARG A 206 19.70 32.82 -42.02
N SER A 207 19.53 32.10 -40.92
CA SER A 207 19.37 32.41 -39.50
C SER A 207 19.41 31.08 -38.74
N ILE A 208 20.23 30.92 -37.70
CA ILE A 208 20.13 29.79 -36.78
C ILE A 208 19.93 30.32 -35.36
N SER A 209 18.65 30.27 -34.95
CA SER A 209 18.12 30.11 -33.58
C SER A 209 18.60 31.06 -32.46
N SER A 210 17.91 32.20 -32.34
CA SER A 210 17.93 33.11 -31.18
C SER A 210 17.19 32.61 -29.93
N LYS A 211 16.58 31.42 -29.93
CA LYS A 211 15.68 30.98 -28.85
C LYS A 211 16.35 30.31 -27.65
N GLN A 212 17.66 29.99 -27.72
CA GLN A 212 18.38 29.32 -26.62
C GLN A 212 19.13 30.28 -25.69
N LEU A 213 19.40 31.52 -26.13
CA LEU A 213 20.16 32.49 -25.34
C LEU A 213 19.28 33.18 -24.28
N GLU A 214 18.04 33.50 -24.62
CA GLU A 214 17.11 34.25 -23.75
C GLU A 214 16.72 33.49 -22.48
N ASN A 215 16.66 32.16 -22.52
CA ASN A 215 16.33 31.34 -21.33
C ASN A 215 17.47 31.32 -20.29
N SER A 216 18.71 31.49 -20.74
CA SER A 216 19.89 31.50 -19.86
C SER A 216 20.02 32.83 -19.10
N GLU A 217 19.65 33.94 -19.75
CA GLU A 217 19.72 35.28 -19.16
C GLU A 217 18.61 35.48 -18.12
N LYS A 218 17.40 34.99 -18.39
CA LYS A 218 16.27 35.03 -17.45
C LYS A 218 16.53 34.25 -16.15
N LEU A 219 17.34 33.18 -16.19
CA LEU A 219 17.73 32.41 -15.01
C LEU A 219 18.83 33.08 -14.18
N LYS A 220 19.72 33.85 -14.81
CA LYS A 220 20.72 34.66 -14.10
C LYS A 220 20.08 35.82 -13.34
N GLU A 221 19.08 36.47 -13.94
CA GLU A 221 18.39 37.61 -13.32
C GLU A 221 17.59 37.21 -12.06
N ILE A 222 17.10 35.97 -11.97
CA ILE A 222 16.38 35.47 -10.78
C ILE A 222 17.35 35.16 -9.63
N ILE A 223 18.59 34.79 -9.92
CA ILE A 223 19.61 34.45 -8.92
C ILE A 223 20.19 35.71 -8.28
N ASP A 224 20.41 36.78 -9.05
CA ASP A 224 20.94 38.06 -8.54
C ASP A 224 19.94 38.86 -7.69
N ARG A 225 18.65 38.49 -7.66
CA ARG A 225 17.65 39.14 -6.78
C ARG A 225 17.48 38.46 -5.41
N GLN A 226 18.20 37.38 -5.12
CA GLN A 226 18.14 36.68 -3.82
C GLN A 226 19.35 36.92 -2.91
N ASP A 227 20.37 37.67 -3.35
CA ASP A 227 21.62 37.84 -2.60
C ASP A 227 21.82 39.24 -2.01
N GLU A 228 20.77 39.84 -1.47
CA GLU A 228 20.88 41.03 -0.62
C GLU A 228 19.91 40.90 0.57
N GLY A 229 20.43 40.55 1.76
CA GLY A 229 19.62 40.54 2.98
C GLY A 229 20.14 39.77 4.20
N SER A 230 21.29 40.21 4.74
CA SER A 230 21.72 40.20 6.15
C SER A 230 21.70 38.90 6.99
N GLU A 231 22.87 38.55 7.51
CA GLU A 231 23.02 37.81 8.77
C GLU A 231 22.51 38.64 9.96
N ASP A 232 21.60 38.08 10.76
CA ASP A 232 21.63 38.16 12.22
C ASP A 232 20.54 37.24 12.82
N GLY A 233 20.90 36.47 13.85
CA GLY A 233 19.97 36.08 14.92
C GLY A 233 20.29 36.92 16.17
N PRO A 234 19.47 36.99 17.24
CA PRO A 234 18.57 35.94 17.74
C PRO A 234 17.19 36.44 18.28
N ASP A 235 16.37 35.49 18.75
CA ASP A 235 15.23 35.59 19.70
C ASP A 235 14.29 36.81 19.66
N THR A 236 13.04 36.59 19.25
CA THR A 236 11.88 37.11 19.98
C THR A 236 10.60 36.32 19.71
N ASP A 237 9.98 35.88 20.80
CA ASP A 237 8.58 35.49 20.96
C ASP A 237 7.64 36.59 20.44
N LEU A 238 6.54 36.20 19.79
CA LEU A 238 5.19 36.77 19.94
C LEU A 238 4.25 36.07 18.96
N GLY A 239 3.29 35.32 19.51
CA GLY A 239 2.15 34.83 18.76
C GLY A 239 1.23 35.95 18.33
N ILE A 240 0.61 35.79 17.16
CA ILE A 240 -0.70 36.34 16.82
C ILE A 240 -1.42 35.29 15.96
N VAL A 241 -2.58 34.91 16.47
CA VAL A 241 -3.65 34.18 15.80
C VAL A 241 -4.21 35.07 14.71
N SER A 242 -4.29 34.59 13.46
CA SER A 242 -5.06 35.25 12.42
C SER A 242 -5.94 34.21 11.74
N ASP A 243 -7.19 34.26 12.18
CA ASP A 243 -8.35 33.53 11.74
C ASP A 243 -8.86 34.12 10.43
N SER A 244 -9.14 33.29 9.44
CA SER A 244 -10.01 33.65 8.32
C SER A 244 -10.76 32.41 7.85
N GLU A 245 -11.93 32.29 8.43
CA GLU A 245 -13.09 31.59 7.91
C GLU A 245 -13.57 32.36 6.67
N ASP A 246 -13.45 31.79 5.47
CA ASP A 246 -14.46 31.92 4.40
C ASP A 246 -14.04 31.07 3.18
N LEU A 247 -14.71 29.96 2.93
CA LEU A 247 -14.96 29.39 1.60
C LEU A 247 -16.17 28.44 1.74
N SER A 248 -17.33 29.07 1.80
CA SER A 248 -18.63 28.44 1.62
C SER A 248 -18.85 28.07 0.15
N ASP A 249 -19.60 26.98 -0.04
CA ASP A 249 -20.47 26.64 -1.18
C ASP A 249 -19.97 26.95 -2.59
N ILE A 250 -19.54 25.91 -3.32
CA ILE A 250 -19.34 26.06 -4.76
C ILE A 250 -19.79 24.93 -5.68
N PHE A 251 -20.44 23.86 -5.21
CA PHE A 251 -21.11 22.94 -6.15
C PHE A 251 -22.39 22.30 -5.58
N GLU A 252 -23.50 23.03 -5.69
CA GLU A 252 -24.77 22.44 -6.11
C GLU A 252 -24.85 22.53 -7.63
N THR A 253 -24.96 21.39 -8.31
CA THR A 253 -25.53 21.33 -9.67
C THR A 253 -25.94 19.90 -9.99
N ASP A 254 -27.26 19.70 -10.00
CA ASP A 254 -27.93 18.59 -10.67
C ASP A 254 -27.60 18.57 -12.17
N SER A 255 -27.32 17.39 -12.73
CA SER A 255 -27.75 17.05 -14.09
C SER A 255 -27.73 15.54 -14.26
N ASP A 256 -28.93 14.95 -14.33
CA ASP A 256 -29.20 13.70 -15.03
C ASP A 256 -28.82 13.85 -16.52
N ALA A 257 -28.21 12.81 -17.09
CA ALA A 257 -28.39 12.38 -18.47
C ALA A 257 -27.69 11.02 -18.70
N ASP A 258 -28.51 10.00 -18.93
CA ASP A 258 -28.13 8.75 -19.57
C ASP A 258 -27.57 8.98 -20.99
N THR A 259 -26.70 8.06 -21.42
CA THR A 259 -26.49 7.49 -22.79
C THR A 259 -25.02 7.45 -23.23
N GLU A 260 -24.44 6.26 -23.30
CA GLU A 260 -24.24 5.51 -24.56
C GLU A 260 -23.22 4.38 -24.40
N GLU A 261 -23.58 3.28 -25.04
CA GLU A 261 -22.94 1.99 -25.07
C GLU A 261 -21.72 2.03 -26.02
N THR A 262 -20.52 1.79 -25.49
CA THR A 262 -19.37 1.39 -26.33
C THR A 262 -18.93 0.00 -25.95
N SER A 263 -19.50 -0.98 -26.64
CA SER A 263 -19.14 -2.39 -26.58
C SER A 263 -17.67 -2.58 -26.99
N LYS A 264 -16.77 -2.68 -26.01
CA LYS A 264 -15.47 -3.34 -26.15
C LYS A 264 -15.49 -4.61 -25.32
N ARG A 265 -15.65 -5.77 -25.99
CA ARG A 265 -15.50 -7.09 -25.38
C ARG A 265 -14.09 -7.20 -24.78
N PRO A 266 -13.93 -7.47 -23.47
CA PRO A 266 -12.62 -7.73 -22.89
C PRO A 266 -12.13 -9.14 -23.28
N LEU A 267 -10.83 -9.24 -23.55
CA LEU A 267 -10.07 -10.37 -24.11
C LEU A 267 -10.00 -11.64 -23.22
N TYR A 268 -10.89 -11.83 -22.25
CA TYR A 268 -10.79 -12.93 -21.28
C TYR A 268 -11.65 -14.16 -21.65
N LEU A 269 -12.18 -14.21 -22.86
CA LEU A 269 -13.10 -15.28 -23.28
C LEU A 269 -12.47 -16.34 -24.20
N GLU A 270 -11.15 -16.31 -24.45
CA GLU A 270 -10.50 -17.30 -25.33
C GLU A 270 -9.98 -18.55 -24.60
N GLU A 271 -10.02 -18.61 -23.27
CA GLU A 271 -9.37 -19.70 -22.53
C GLU A 271 -10.32 -20.85 -22.10
N PHE A 272 -11.63 -20.74 -22.34
CA PHE A 272 -12.62 -21.73 -21.86
C PHE A 272 -13.13 -22.73 -22.91
N GLU A 273 -12.68 -22.67 -24.17
CA GLU A 273 -13.07 -23.66 -25.20
C GLU A 273 -12.07 -24.80 -25.39
N LYS A 274 -11.20 -25.07 -24.42
CA LYS A 274 -10.27 -26.20 -24.47
C LYS A 274 -10.30 -27.08 -23.23
N PHE A 275 -11.48 -27.60 -22.88
CA PHE A 275 -11.57 -28.85 -22.13
C PHE A 275 -12.16 -29.92 -23.05
N SER A 276 -11.29 -30.79 -23.55
CA SER A 276 -11.71 -32.04 -24.16
C SER A 276 -12.35 -32.89 -23.06
N VAL A 277 -13.65 -33.11 -23.19
CA VAL A 277 -14.42 -34.04 -22.36
C VAL A 277 -13.98 -35.45 -22.75
N GLU A 278 -13.12 -36.08 -21.95
CA GLU A 278 -12.98 -37.53 -21.92
C GLU A 278 -14.15 -38.09 -21.11
N ALA A 279 -15.22 -38.44 -21.83
CA ALA A 279 -16.36 -39.17 -21.29
C ALA A 279 -16.04 -40.66 -21.33
N ASP A 280 -15.48 -41.20 -20.25
CA ASP A 280 -15.47 -42.64 -19.97
C ASP A 280 -15.92 -42.87 -18.52
N GLY A 281 -17.23 -42.98 -18.33
CA GLY A 281 -17.88 -43.28 -17.06
C GLY A 281 -19.37 -42.91 -17.10
N GLU A 282 -20.22 -43.92 -17.16
CA GLU A 282 -21.69 -43.83 -17.18
C GLU A 282 -22.25 -42.84 -16.14
N PRO A 283 -23.32 -42.08 -16.46
CA PRO A 283 -23.94 -41.19 -15.48
C PRO A 283 -24.72 -42.03 -14.45
N GLU A 284 -24.16 -42.16 -13.24
CA GLU A 284 -24.95 -42.60 -12.08
C GLU A 284 -26.10 -41.61 -11.86
N ASP A 285 -27.32 -42.12 -11.95
CA ASP A 285 -28.56 -41.38 -11.75
C ASP A 285 -28.55 -40.82 -10.32
N PHE A 286 -28.24 -39.53 -10.17
CA PHE A 286 -28.03 -38.84 -8.87
C PHE A 286 -29.19 -39.07 -7.89
N GLU A 287 -30.39 -39.31 -8.42
CA GLU A 287 -31.61 -39.64 -7.69
C GLU A 287 -31.50 -41.00 -6.95
N GLU A 288 -30.82 -41.99 -7.53
CA GLU A 288 -30.65 -43.32 -6.94
C GLU A 288 -29.59 -43.32 -5.83
N HIS A 289 -28.53 -42.51 -5.99
CA HIS A 289 -27.51 -42.27 -4.96
C HIS A 289 -28.13 -41.64 -3.70
N LEU A 290 -29.00 -40.64 -3.87
CA LEU A 290 -29.71 -40.01 -2.75
C LEU A 290 -30.67 -40.99 -2.05
N ARG A 291 -31.29 -41.91 -2.79
CA ARG A 291 -32.13 -42.98 -2.22
C ARG A 291 -31.33 -44.00 -1.40
N GLN A 292 -30.12 -44.34 -1.83
CA GLN A 292 -29.24 -45.25 -1.07
C GLN A 292 -28.79 -44.64 0.26
N ILE A 293 -28.43 -43.36 0.28
CA ILE A 293 -28.07 -42.64 1.52
C ILE A 293 -29.24 -42.65 2.51
N SER A 294 -30.47 -42.46 2.01
CA SER A 294 -31.66 -42.44 2.85
C SER A 294 -32.06 -43.82 3.40
N LEU A 295 -31.73 -44.91 2.69
CA LEU A 295 -31.93 -46.29 3.16
C LEU A 295 -30.91 -46.70 4.24
N GLY A 296 -29.69 -46.15 4.22
CA GLY A 296 -28.66 -46.38 5.24
C GLY A 296 -29.02 -45.85 6.63
N SER A 297 -29.94 -44.89 6.73
CA SER A 297 -30.35 -44.27 8.00
C SER A 297 -31.40 -45.09 8.78
N LYS A 298 -31.99 -46.13 8.17
CA LYS A 298 -33.14 -46.86 8.74
C LYS A 298 -32.81 -48.28 9.22
N LYS A 299 -31.62 -48.49 9.76
CA LYS A 299 -31.23 -49.73 10.47
C LYS A 299 -30.61 -49.38 11.82
N GLY A 300 -31.46 -48.95 12.76
CA GLY A 300 -30.95 -48.58 14.08
C GLY A 300 -31.97 -48.18 15.14
N VAL A 301 -33.24 -48.60 15.06
CA VAL A 301 -34.14 -48.53 16.23
C VAL A 301 -35.10 -49.70 16.24
N THR A 302 -34.80 -50.73 17.04
CA THR A 302 -35.82 -51.55 17.71
C THR A 302 -35.30 -52.09 19.04
N SER A 303 -36.17 -52.01 20.05
CA SER A 303 -36.19 -52.71 21.33
C SER A 303 -35.34 -52.15 22.47
N GLY A 304 -36.04 -51.62 23.48
CA GLY A 304 -35.50 -51.40 24.80
C GLY A 304 -35.28 -52.70 25.55
N LYS A 305 -34.27 -52.67 26.41
CA LYS A 305 -34.13 -53.42 27.66
C LYS A 305 -32.88 -52.88 28.37
N ASP A 306 -32.96 -52.78 29.68
CA ASP A 306 -31.82 -52.52 30.56
C ASP A 306 -30.69 -53.51 30.22
N VAL A 307 -29.51 -52.99 29.90
CA VAL A 307 -28.30 -53.80 29.71
C VAL A 307 -27.14 -53.08 30.38
N ASP A 308 -26.64 -53.72 31.43
CA ASP A 308 -25.39 -53.39 32.11
C ASP A 308 -24.26 -53.18 31.09
N ILE A 309 -23.56 -52.04 31.22
CA ILE A 309 -22.41 -51.69 30.38
C ILE A 309 -21.32 -52.77 30.56
N PRO A 310 -20.89 -53.49 29.50
CA PRO A 310 -19.83 -54.47 29.62
C PRO A 310 -18.50 -53.77 29.90
N THR A 311 -17.92 -54.11 31.04
CA THR A 311 -16.55 -53.76 31.40
C THR A 311 -15.59 -54.49 30.47
N GLY A 312 -14.99 -53.78 29.52
CA GLY A 312 -13.90 -54.28 28.68
C GLY A 312 -14.17 -54.10 27.20
N VAL A 313 -13.82 -52.94 26.66
CA VAL A 313 -13.64 -52.77 25.22
C VAL A 313 -12.15 -52.52 25.02
N ASP A 314 -11.49 -53.46 24.33
CA ASP A 314 -10.06 -53.37 24.02
C ASP A 314 -9.79 -52.15 23.13
N VAL A 315 -8.82 -51.33 23.56
CA VAL A 315 -8.52 -50.00 23.01
C VAL A 315 -7.86 -50.06 21.62
N ASP A 316 -7.57 -51.25 21.11
CA ASP A 316 -6.81 -51.50 19.87
C ASP A 316 -7.63 -52.17 18.75
N SER A 317 -8.95 -51.94 18.69
CA SER A 317 -9.73 -52.34 17.51
C SER A 317 -9.41 -51.45 16.29
N PRO A 318 -9.23 -52.03 15.08
CA PRO A 318 -8.71 -51.33 13.89
C PRO A 318 -9.67 -50.31 13.26
N SER A 319 -10.87 -50.12 13.83
CA SER A 319 -11.91 -49.24 13.31
C SER A 319 -11.92 -47.83 13.90
N PHE A 320 -11.01 -47.51 14.82
CA PHE A 320 -10.96 -46.20 15.46
C PHE A 320 -9.78 -45.39 14.95
N ASP A 321 -9.99 -44.11 14.68
CA ASP A 321 -8.93 -43.20 14.28
C ASP A 321 -8.15 -42.69 15.51
N GLU A 322 -7.00 -42.05 15.28
CA GLU A 322 -6.10 -41.62 16.35
C GLU A 322 -6.77 -40.64 17.33
N VAL A 323 -7.69 -39.83 16.81
CA VAL A 323 -8.51 -38.89 17.58
C VAL A 323 -9.49 -39.64 18.50
N ASP A 324 -10.17 -40.68 17.99
CA ASP A 324 -11.11 -41.49 18.78
C ASP A 324 -10.41 -42.20 19.94
N ARG A 325 -9.20 -42.73 19.68
CA ARG A 325 -8.34 -43.33 20.71
C ARG A 325 -7.97 -42.31 21.80
N MET A 326 -7.69 -41.07 21.42
CA MET A 326 -7.35 -40.00 22.35
C MET A 326 -8.53 -39.64 23.26
N PHE A 327 -9.75 -39.56 22.70
CA PHE A 327 -10.97 -39.27 23.48
C PHE A 327 -11.32 -40.38 24.47
N LEU A 328 -11.19 -41.65 24.07
CA LEU A 328 -11.43 -42.80 24.96
C LEU A 328 -10.42 -42.84 26.12
N ARG A 329 -9.14 -42.57 25.85
CA ARG A 329 -8.11 -42.43 26.89
C ARG A 329 -8.42 -41.30 27.86
N ALA A 330 -8.81 -40.12 27.37
CA ALA A 330 -9.17 -38.99 28.21
C ALA A 330 -10.38 -39.30 29.12
N ALA A 331 -11.41 -39.97 28.60
CA ALA A 331 -12.58 -40.36 29.37
C ALA A 331 -12.25 -41.35 30.51
N SER A 332 -11.32 -42.28 30.28
CA SER A 332 -10.86 -43.21 31.31
C SER A 332 -10.08 -42.53 32.45
N LEU A 333 -9.28 -41.49 32.13
CA LEU A 333 -8.51 -40.73 33.12
C LEU A 333 -9.42 -39.88 34.02
N LEU A 334 -10.51 -39.35 33.47
CA LEU A 334 -11.50 -38.60 34.25
C LEU A 334 -12.24 -39.49 35.26
N LYS A 335 -12.48 -40.77 34.93
CA LYS A 335 -13.10 -41.73 35.87
C LYS A 335 -12.19 -42.12 37.04
N ARG A 336 -10.87 -42.05 36.88
CA ARG A 336 -9.91 -42.34 37.97
C ARG A 336 -9.75 -41.21 38.99
N LYS A 337 -10.20 -39.99 38.67
CA LYS A 337 -10.08 -38.82 39.54
C LYS A 337 -11.26 -38.63 40.51
N LYS A 338 -12.28 -39.49 40.44
CA LYS A 338 -13.53 -39.37 41.23
C LYS A 338 -13.73 -40.50 42.24
N ARG A 339 -12.65 -41.13 42.73
CA ARG A 339 -12.68 -42.05 43.87
C ARG A 339 -11.73 -41.58 44.94
#